data_AF-A0A1H7NRG3-F1
#
_entry.id   AF-A0A1H7NRG3-F1
#
_cell.length_a   1.000
_cell.length_b   1.000
_cell.length_c   1.000
_cell.angle_alpha   90.00
_cell.angle_beta   90.00
_cell.angle_gamma   90.00
#
_symmetry.space_group_name_H-M   'P 1'
#
loop_
_entity.id
_entity.type
_entity.pdbx_description
1 polymer ?
#
loop_
_entity_poly.entity_id
_entity_poly.type
_entity_poly.pdbx_seq_one_letter_code
_entity_poly.pdbx_strand_id
1 'polypeptide(L)'
;MIQNYLSCCWENISLPLLAKAKEIGATEIVYGQRNDENHKSTSRNGDVIEGMIRLQPIEDWTSDQVMAYLATRMEIPAHYSIKHSSLDCYDCTAYRKDSRDRVEFTRARHPEMYKEYLDRINLLNQALIESN
;
A
#
# COMPACT_ATOMS: atom_id res chain seq x y z
N MET A 1 18.32 11.49 -10.61
CA MET A 1 17.40 10.58 -11.32
C MET A 1 16.12 10.53 -10.53
N ILE A 2 14.96 10.78 -11.16
CA ILE A 2 13.66 10.72 -10.50
C ILE A 2 13.16 9.27 -10.57
N GLN A 3 12.99 8.63 -9.41
CA GLN A 3 12.52 7.24 -9.33
C GLN A 3 11.02 7.16 -9.64
N ASN A 4 10.62 6.20 -10.46
CA ASN A 4 9.21 5.91 -10.69
C ASN A 4 8.59 5.21 -9.45
N TYR A 5 7.37 5.60 -9.07
CA TYR A 5 6.74 5.05 -7.87
C TYR A 5 6.43 3.54 -7.97
N LEU A 6 6.10 3.02 -9.16
CA LEU A 6 5.90 1.58 -9.36
C LEU A 6 7.20 0.80 -9.18
N SER A 7 8.33 1.36 -9.66
CA SER A 7 9.65 0.77 -9.42
C SER A 7 9.98 0.77 -7.93
N CYS A 8 9.67 1.85 -7.21
CA CYS A 8 9.82 1.90 -5.74
C CYS A 8 8.97 0.82 -5.04
N CYS A 9 7.69 0.66 -5.41
CA CYS A 9 6.82 -0.39 -4.88
C CYS A 9 7.35 -1.80 -5.19
N TRP A 10 7.84 -2.01 -6.42
CA TRP A 10 8.41 -3.31 -6.81
C TRP A 10 9.65 -3.64 -5.99
N GLU A 11 10.62 -2.75 -5.93
CA GLU A 11 11.91 -2.96 -5.27
C GLU A 11 11.76 -3.15 -3.75
N ASN A 12 10.86 -2.39 -3.11
CA ASN A 12 10.76 -2.37 -1.65
C ASN A 12 9.67 -3.29 -1.09
N ILE A 13 8.68 -3.69 -1.89
CA ILE A 13 7.54 -4.50 -1.40
C ILE A 13 7.48 -5.83 -2.13
N SER A 14 7.24 -5.79 -3.45
CA SER A 14 6.91 -7.01 -4.21
C SER A 14 8.11 -7.94 -4.33
N LEU A 15 9.28 -7.41 -4.68
CA LEU A 15 10.51 -8.19 -4.85
C LEU A 15 10.93 -8.92 -3.58
N PRO A 16 11.06 -8.27 -2.39
CA PRO A 16 11.45 -8.97 -1.17
C PRO A 16 10.40 -10.00 -0.74
N LEU A 17 9.10 -9.70 -0.90
CA LEU A 17 8.02 -10.64 -0.62
C LEU A 17 8.17 -11.92 -1.45
N LEU A 18 8.33 -11.77 -2.78
CA LEU A 18 8.45 -12.92 -3.70
C LEU A 18 9.74 -13.69 -3.49
N ALA A 19 10.85 -12.99 -3.24
CA ALA A 19 12.12 -13.62 -2.92
C ALA A 19 12.00 -14.49 -1.67
N LYS A 20 11.38 -13.97 -0.60
CA LYS A 20 11.17 -14.74 0.64
C LYS A 20 10.21 -15.90 0.44
N ALA A 21 9.12 -15.70 -0.29
CA ALA A 21 8.17 -16.77 -0.61
C ALA A 21 8.85 -17.94 -1.34
N LYS A 22 9.70 -17.62 -2.33
CA LYS A 22 10.50 -18.63 -3.03
C LYS A 22 11.49 -19.33 -2.10
N GLU A 23 12.18 -18.59 -1.24
CA GLU A 23 13.15 -19.11 -0.27
C GLU A 23 12.51 -20.16 0.66
N ILE A 24 11.29 -19.89 1.15
CA ILE A 24 10.58 -20.81 2.06
C ILE A 24 9.83 -21.94 1.33
N GLY A 25 9.88 -21.98 -0.01
CA GLY A 25 9.17 -22.97 -0.82
C GLY A 25 7.65 -22.78 -0.82
N ALA A 26 7.16 -21.55 -0.66
CA ALA A 26 5.74 -21.25 -0.72
C ALA A 26 5.19 -21.55 -2.13
N THR A 27 4.04 -22.25 -2.17
CA THR A 27 3.29 -22.54 -3.40
C THR A 27 2.12 -21.60 -3.61
N GLU A 28 1.62 -20.99 -2.53
CA GLU A 28 0.53 -20.03 -2.54
C GLU A 28 0.88 -18.77 -1.73
N ILE A 29 0.33 -17.63 -2.13
CA ILE A 29 0.41 -16.38 -1.36
C ILE A 29 -1.01 -15.80 -1.22
N VAL A 30 -1.40 -15.52 0.02
CA VAL A 30 -2.68 -14.91 0.36
C VAL A 30 -2.57 -13.39 0.29
N TYR A 31 -3.46 -12.74 -0.46
CA TYR A 31 -3.57 -11.28 -0.57
C TYR A 31 -4.92 -10.80 -0.05
N GLY A 32 -4.92 -9.61 0.55
CA GLY A 32 -6.12 -8.91 1.00
C GLY A 32 -6.75 -7.98 -0.06
N GLN A 33 -6.32 -8.10 -1.33
CA GLN A 33 -6.84 -7.28 -2.42
C GLN A 33 -8.33 -7.54 -2.65
N ARG A 34 -9.09 -6.47 -2.92
CA ARG A 34 -10.54 -6.54 -3.19
C ARG A 34 -10.91 -5.87 -4.51
N ASN A 35 -12.00 -6.31 -5.12
CA ASN A 35 -12.54 -5.76 -6.35
C ASN A 35 -12.97 -4.29 -6.19
N ASP A 36 -13.38 -3.89 -4.98
CA ASP A 36 -13.86 -2.54 -4.67
C ASP A 36 -12.74 -1.48 -4.51
N GLU A 37 -11.46 -1.88 -4.58
CA GLU A 37 -10.31 -0.98 -4.44
C GLU A 37 -9.93 -0.28 -5.75
N ASN A 38 -9.56 1.00 -5.69
CA ASN A 38 -9.17 1.78 -6.88
C ASN A 38 -7.75 1.45 -7.38
N HIS A 39 -6.81 1.22 -6.45
CA HIS A 39 -5.41 0.94 -6.75
C HIS A 39 -5.09 -0.51 -6.40
N LYS A 40 -5.11 -1.38 -7.41
CA LYS A 40 -4.97 -2.83 -7.24
C LYS A 40 -4.22 -3.49 -8.40
N SER A 41 -3.67 -4.68 -8.16
CA SER A 41 -3.12 -5.56 -9.19
C SER A 41 -4.20 -6.03 -10.16
N THR A 42 -3.79 -6.36 -11.38
CA THR A 42 -4.64 -7.04 -12.36
C THR A 42 -4.85 -8.52 -12.05
N SER A 43 -4.04 -9.12 -11.16
CA SER A 43 -4.18 -10.52 -10.78
C SER A 43 -5.46 -10.78 -9.97
N ARG A 44 -6.04 -11.96 -10.15
CA ARG A 44 -7.28 -12.43 -9.51
C ARG A 44 -7.06 -13.68 -8.66
N ASN A 45 -8.07 -14.03 -7.87
CA ASN A 45 -8.05 -15.27 -7.11
C ASN A 45 -7.83 -16.48 -8.03
N GLY A 46 -6.84 -17.32 -7.68
CA GLY A 46 -6.46 -18.50 -8.44
C GLY A 46 -5.39 -18.28 -9.51
N ASP A 47 -5.03 -17.04 -9.83
CA ASP A 47 -3.97 -16.76 -10.81
C ASP A 47 -2.63 -17.33 -10.36
N VAL A 48 -1.85 -17.85 -11.32
CA VAL A 48 -0.48 -18.31 -11.10
C VAL A 48 0.49 -17.21 -11.56
N ILE A 49 1.19 -16.61 -10.60
CA ILE A 49 2.14 -15.51 -10.83
C ILE A 49 3.48 -15.91 -10.22
N GLU A 50 4.56 -15.84 -10.99
CA GLU A 50 5.91 -16.25 -10.54
C GLU A 50 5.94 -17.70 -9.99
N GLY A 51 5.12 -18.59 -10.56
CA GLY A 51 5.02 -19.99 -10.14
C GLY A 51 4.23 -20.24 -8.85
N MET A 52 3.57 -19.22 -8.28
CA MET A 52 2.78 -19.33 -7.05
C MET A 52 1.32 -18.94 -7.30
N ILE A 53 0.39 -19.64 -6.64
CA ILE A 53 -1.04 -19.34 -6.71
C ILE A 53 -1.36 -18.12 -5.84
N ARG A 54 -2.13 -17.17 -6.39
CA ARG A 54 -2.69 -16.04 -5.66
C ARG A 54 -4.01 -16.43 -5.01
N LEU A 55 -4.08 -16.40 -3.69
CA LEU A 55 -5.33 -16.60 -2.95
C LEU A 55 -5.86 -15.25 -2.51
N GLN A 56 -7.09 -14.91 -2.89
CA GLN A 56 -7.77 -13.65 -2.55
C GLN A 56 -9.14 -13.98 -1.92
N PRO A 57 -9.18 -14.46 -0.66
CA PRO A 57 -10.41 -14.97 -0.04
C PRO A 57 -11.49 -13.91 0.19
N ILE A 58 -11.11 -12.63 0.14
CA ILE A 58 -12.00 -11.49 0.30
C ILE A 58 -12.17 -10.69 -1.00
N GLU A 59 -11.80 -11.26 -2.16
CA GLU A 59 -11.80 -10.56 -3.47
C GLU A 59 -13.14 -9.85 -3.75
N ASP A 60 -14.26 -10.49 -3.41
CA ASP A 60 -15.61 -9.95 -3.63
C ASP A 60 -16.20 -9.19 -2.43
N TRP A 61 -15.43 -9.00 -1.36
CA TRP A 61 -15.89 -8.21 -0.22
C TRP A 61 -15.76 -6.71 -0.52
N THR A 62 -16.67 -5.92 0.03
CA THR A 62 -16.54 -4.47 0.10
C THR A 62 -15.76 -4.06 1.34
N SER A 63 -15.23 -2.84 1.31
CA SER A 63 -14.56 -2.20 2.44
C SER A 63 -15.49 -2.15 3.67
N ASP A 64 -16.78 -1.89 3.48
CA ASP A 64 -17.78 -1.92 4.56
C ASP A 64 -17.95 -3.31 5.17
N GLN A 65 -17.95 -4.37 4.35
CA GLN A 65 -18.03 -5.75 4.84
C GLN A 65 -16.78 -6.13 5.66
N VAL A 66 -15.59 -5.70 5.23
CA VAL A 66 -14.35 -5.89 5.99
C VAL A 66 -14.44 -5.20 7.34
N MET A 67 -14.84 -3.92 7.37
CA MET A 67 -14.95 -3.15 8.61
C MET A 67 -16.01 -3.73 9.55
N ALA A 68 -17.17 -4.14 9.03
CA ALA A 68 -18.22 -4.80 9.82
C ALA A 68 -17.72 -6.11 10.43
N TYR A 69 -17.00 -6.92 9.65
CA TYR A 69 -16.42 -8.17 10.16
C TYR A 69 -15.39 -7.91 11.26
N LEU A 70 -14.46 -6.98 11.04
CA LEU A 70 -13.43 -6.63 12.03
C LEU A 70 -14.04 -6.14 13.35
N ALA A 71 -15.12 -5.36 13.30
CA ALA A 71 -15.81 -4.86 14.50
C ALA A 71 -16.40 -5.99 15.37
N THR A 72 -16.64 -7.18 14.79
CA THR A 72 -17.05 -8.37 15.56
C THR A 72 -15.88 -9.12 16.20
N ARG A 73 -14.64 -8.82 15.79
CA ARG A 73 -13.43 -9.56 16.18
C ARG A 73 -12.49 -8.75 17.05
N MET A 74 -12.49 -7.42 16.90
CA MET A 74 -11.57 -6.52 17.60
C MET A 74 -12.10 -5.10 17.64
N GLU A 75 -11.51 -4.29 18.52
CA GLU A 75 -11.63 -2.84 18.44
C GLU A 75 -10.91 -2.35 17.16
N ILE A 76 -11.60 -1.50 16.40
CA ILE A 76 -11.08 -0.99 15.13
C ILE A 76 -9.96 0.03 15.39
N PRO A 77 -8.73 -0.21 14.88
CA PRO A 77 -7.64 0.75 15.04
C PRO A 77 -7.98 2.08 14.37
N ALA A 78 -7.64 3.20 15.03
CA ALA A 78 -8.02 4.54 14.56
C ALA A 78 -7.54 4.85 13.13
N HIS A 79 -6.40 4.30 12.69
CA HIS A 79 -5.88 4.54 11.34
C HIS A 79 -6.69 3.87 10.23
N TYR A 80 -7.60 2.95 10.54
CA TYR A 80 -8.50 2.34 9.55
C TYR A 80 -9.57 3.33 9.05
N SER A 81 -9.66 4.54 9.64
CA SER A 81 -10.46 5.64 9.08
C SER A 81 -9.84 6.28 7.84
N ILE A 82 -8.58 5.98 7.53
CA ILE A 82 -7.85 6.47 6.36
C ILE A 82 -8.29 5.62 5.15
N LYS A 83 -8.74 6.25 4.07
CA LYS A 83 -9.19 5.58 2.84
C LYS A 83 -8.03 5.05 2.01
N HIS A 84 -6.82 5.59 2.18
CA HIS A 84 -5.61 5.01 1.60
C HIS A 84 -5.09 3.84 2.46
N SER A 85 -4.76 2.74 1.81
CA SER A 85 -4.77 1.39 2.38
C SER A 85 -3.52 0.98 3.17
N SER A 86 -2.48 1.80 3.27
CA SER A 86 -1.30 1.38 4.03
C SER A 86 -0.52 2.55 4.64
N LEU A 87 -0.12 2.36 5.90
CA LEU A 87 0.87 3.18 6.59
C LEU A 87 2.31 2.68 6.35
N ASP A 88 2.51 1.54 5.68
CA ASP A 88 3.83 0.91 5.50
C ASP A 88 4.77 1.80 4.68
N CYS A 89 4.22 2.55 3.72
CA CYS A 89 4.96 3.56 2.96
C CYS A 89 4.54 4.98 3.39
N TYR A 90 4.65 5.29 4.68
CA TYR A 90 4.18 6.56 5.26
C TYR A 90 4.76 7.84 4.60
N ASP A 91 5.96 7.73 4.01
CA ASP A 91 6.69 8.82 3.36
C ASP A 91 6.51 8.83 1.83
N CYS A 92 5.72 7.90 1.28
CA CYS A 92 5.45 7.82 -0.15
C CYS A 92 4.85 9.13 -0.67
N THR A 93 5.41 9.65 -1.76
CA THR A 93 4.99 10.90 -2.42
C THR A 93 4.05 10.67 -3.62
N ALA A 94 3.74 9.40 -3.92
CA ALA A 94 2.78 9.00 -4.95
C ALA A 94 1.32 9.18 -4.49
N TYR A 95 0.39 9.06 -5.44
CA TYR A 95 -1.05 9.11 -5.20
C TYR A 95 -1.51 10.32 -4.37
N ARG A 96 -0.90 11.50 -4.54
CA ARG A 96 -1.11 12.70 -3.68
C ARG A 96 -2.58 13.08 -3.48
N LYS A 97 -3.43 12.85 -4.48
CA LYS A 97 -4.89 13.09 -4.40
C LYS A 97 -5.57 12.13 -3.41
N ASP A 98 -5.14 10.88 -3.41
CA ASP A 98 -5.76 9.79 -2.65
C ASP A 98 -5.11 9.59 -1.28
N SER A 99 -3.92 10.13 -1.03
CA SER A 99 -3.15 9.97 0.23
C SER A 99 -3.25 11.16 1.19
N ARG A 100 -4.16 12.12 0.95
CA ARG A 100 -4.31 13.34 1.76
C ARG A 100 -4.62 13.03 3.23
N ASP A 101 -5.54 12.10 3.46
CA ASP A 101 -5.97 11.67 4.79
C ASP A 101 -4.83 11.01 5.58
N ARG A 102 -3.99 10.20 4.93
CA ARG A 102 -2.77 9.65 5.52
C ARG A 102 -1.82 10.77 5.96
N VAL A 103 -1.59 11.76 5.09
CA VAL A 103 -0.70 12.90 5.40
C VAL A 103 -1.25 13.73 6.56
N GLU A 104 -2.55 13.99 6.59
CA GLU A 104 -3.22 14.68 7.70
C GLU A 104 -3.13 13.88 9.01
N PHE A 105 -3.33 12.56 8.95
CA PHE A 105 -3.17 11.66 10.09
C PHE A 105 -1.74 11.69 10.64
N THR A 106 -0.74 11.52 9.76
CA THR A 106 0.68 11.59 10.14
C THR A 106 1.03 12.95 10.74
N ARG A 107 0.54 14.06 10.17
CA ARG A 107 0.76 15.41 10.73
C ARG A 107 0.21 15.54 12.15
N ALA A 108 -0.97 14.99 12.42
CA ALA A 108 -1.63 15.11 13.72
C ALA A 108 -1.04 14.15 14.78
N ARG A 109 -0.64 12.94 14.39
CA ARG A 109 -0.23 11.87 15.32
C ARG A 109 1.28 11.65 15.39
N HIS A 110 2.02 11.99 14.33
CA HIS A 110 3.45 11.69 14.15
C HIS A 110 4.19 12.88 13.49
N PRO A 111 4.30 14.04 14.16
CA PRO A 111 4.81 15.28 13.57
C PRO A 111 6.26 15.18 13.04
N GLU A 112 7.09 14.34 13.66
CA GLU A 112 8.46 14.08 13.19
C GLU A 112 8.45 13.36 11.84
N MET A 113 7.67 12.29 11.70
CA MET A 113 7.49 11.57 10.42
C MET A 113 6.85 12.46 9.34
N TYR A 114 5.96 13.37 9.74
CA TYR A 114 5.38 14.35 8.82
C TYR A 114 6.44 15.32 8.29
N LYS A 115 7.39 15.76 9.14
CA LYS A 115 8.50 16.59 8.70
C LYS A 115 9.37 15.87 7.67
N GLU A 116 9.70 14.61 7.90
CA GLU A 116 10.46 13.79 6.94
C GLU A 116 9.74 13.64 5.60
N TYR A 117 8.42 13.42 5.63
CA TYR A 117 7.59 13.42 4.43
C TYR A 117 7.65 14.76 3.68
N LEU A 118 7.58 15.90 4.39
CA LEU A 118 7.69 17.23 3.80
C LEU A 118 9.06 17.46 3.15
N ASP A 119 10.13 17.05 3.80
CA ASP A 119 11.47 17.17 3.25
C ASP A 119 11.59 16.37 1.93
N ARG A 120 11.06 15.13 1.90
CA ARG A 120 11.06 14.28 0.70
C ARG A 120 10.21 14.84 -0.44
N ILE A 121 9.00 15.34 -0.15
CA ILE A 121 8.14 15.89 -1.21
C ILE A 121 8.71 17.19 -1.78
N ASN A 122 9.37 18.02 -0.95
CA ASN A 122 10.04 19.23 -1.40
C ASN A 122 11.23 18.90 -2.31
N LEU A 123 12.06 17.92 -1.94
CA LEU A 123 13.15 17.43 -2.79
C LEU A 123 12.64 16.91 -4.14
N LEU A 124 11.56 16.14 -4.14
CA LEU A 124 10.93 15.66 -5.37
C LEU A 124 10.42 16.81 -6.25
N ASN A 125 9.71 17.78 -5.65
CA ASN A 125 9.19 18.93 -6.39
C ASN A 125 10.33 19.74 -7.02
N GLN A 126 11.43 19.95 -6.29
CA GLN A 126 12.61 20.64 -6.79
C GLN A 126 13.22 19.89 -7.99
N ALA A 127 13.42 18.57 -7.86
CA ALA A 127 13.96 17.75 -8.94
C ALA A 127 13.06 17.75 -10.20
N LEU A 128 11.73 17.76 -10.02
CA LEU A 128 10.77 17.85 -11.12
C LEU A 128 10.86 19.19 -11.86
N ILE A 129 11.08 20.29 -11.14
CA ILE A 129 11.28 21.63 -11.75
C ILE A 129 12.57 21.65 -12.55
N GLU A 130 13.66 21.10 -12.01
CA GLU A 130 14.98 21.06 -12.66
C GLU A 130 15.06 20.13 -13.87
N SER A 131 14.14 19.17 -13.96
CA SER A 131 14.08 18.19 -15.05
C SER A 131 13.17 18.61 -16.22
N ASN A 132 12.50 19.76 -16.09
CA ASN A 132 11.68 20.40 -17.14
C ASN A 132 12.45 21.54 -17.80
#